data_AF-A0A662ADZ5-F1
#
_entry.id   AF-A0A662ADZ5-F1
#
_cell.length_a   1.000
_cell.length_b   1.000
_cell.length_c   1.000
_cell.angle_alpha   90.00
_cell.angle_beta   90.00
_cell.angle_gamma   90.00
#
_symmetry.space_group_name_H-M   'P 1'
#
loop_
_entity.id
_entity.type
_entity.pdbx_description
1 polymer ?
#
loop_
_entity_poly.entity_id
_entity_poly.type
_entity_poly.pdbx_seq_one_letter_code
_entity_poly.pdbx_strand_id
1 'polypeptide(L)'
;MNNKSINSILSSIKKTTQQISNSSNNIELYKKRAKLYMKIQDYSKAINDFNKILEINPNCTEARVSIEYLKTTIKFINIDVYANTNLSKDPWFD
;
A
#
# COMPACT_ATOMS: atom_id res chain seq x y z
N MET A 1 -7.62 -2.98 -14.69
CA MET A 1 -8.77 -2.56 -13.87
C MET A 1 -9.62 -1.60 -14.68
N ASN A 2 -10.94 -1.79 -14.75
CA ASN A 2 -11.82 -0.86 -15.48
C ASN A 2 -11.97 0.45 -14.69
N ASN A 3 -12.07 1.58 -15.37
CA ASN A 3 -12.23 2.91 -14.74
C ASN A 3 -13.41 2.97 -13.75
N LYS A 4 -14.48 2.22 -14.01
CA LYS A 4 -15.63 2.07 -13.10
C LYS A 4 -15.28 1.41 -11.77
N SER A 5 -14.37 0.43 -11.77
CA SER A 5 -13.89 -0.25 -10.57
C SER A 5 -12.97 0.65 -9.74
N ILE A 6 -12.11 1.44 -10.39
CA ILE A 6 -11.24 2.42 -9.70
C ILE A 6 -12.09 3.49 -9.02
N ASN A 7 -13.09 4.05 -9.71
CA ASN A 7 -13.99 5.05 -9.13
C ASN A 7 -14.77 4.50 -7.91
N SER A 8 -15.17 3.22 -7.95
CA SER A 8 -15.80 2.54 -6.82
C SER A 8 -14.84 2.35 -5.63
N ILE A 9 -13.56 2.08 -5.90
CA ILE A 9 -12.54 1.99 -4.85
C ILE A 9 -12.28 3.38 -4.22
N LEU A 10 -12.19 4.43 -5.03
CA LEU A 10 -12.00 5.80 -4.54
C LEU A 10 -13.16 6.27 -3.67
N SER A 11 -14.41 5.98 -4.06
CA SER A 11 -15.59 6.29 -3.22
C SER A 11 -15.57 5.52 -1.90
N SER A 12 -15.11 4.26 -1.94
CA SER A 12 -14.93 3.43 -0.73
C SER A 12 -13.86 4.00 0.20
N ILE A 13 -12.71 4.44 -0.33
CA ILE A 13 -11.64 5.09 0.44
C ILE A 13 -12.15 6.37 1.12
N LYS A 14 -12.93 7.19 0.39
CA LYS A 14 -13.55 8.40 0.94
C LYS A 14 -14.48 8.08 2.11
N LYS A 15 -15.36 7.08 1.93
CA LYS A 15 -16.28 6.62 2.99
C LYS A 15 -15.52 6.13 4.22
N THR A 16 -14.48 5.31 4.04
CA THR A 16 -13.68 4.80 5.16
C THR A 16 -12.91 5.91 5.87
N THR A 17 -12.44 6.92 5.15
CA THR A 17 -11.77 8.09 5.76
C THR A 17 -12.72 8.89 6.65
N GLN A 18 -13.96 9.11 6.22
CA GLN A 18 -15.00 9.75 7.05
C GLN A 18 -15.38 8.90 8.27
N GLN A 19 -15.37 7.57 8.15
CA GLN A 19 -15.61 6.69 9.29
C GLN A 19 -14.48 6.76 10.32
N ILE A 20 -13.22 6.82 9.85
CA ILE A 20 -12.05 6.96 10.73
C ILE A 20 -12.08 8.31 11.46
N SER A 21 -12.48 9.40 10.80
CA SER A 21 -12.60 10.71 11.48
C SER A 21 -13.64 10.71 12.60
N ASN A 22 -14.69 9.90 12.45
CA ASN A 22 -15.77 9.80 13.44
C ASN A 22 -15.50 8.72 14.51
N SER A 23 -14.47 7.89 14.34
CA SER A 23 -14.19 6.72 15.18
C SER A 23 -12.69 6.41 15.15
N SER A 24 -11.90 7.09 16.01
CA SER A 24 -10.44 7.22 15.82
C SER A 24 -9.63 5.92 15.93
N ASN A 25 -10.15 4.86 16.55
CA ASN A 25 -9.35 3.68 16.95
C ASN A 25 -9.85 2.34 16.38
N ASN A 26 -10.46 2.32 15.20
CA ASN A 26 -10.94 1.06 14.61
C ASN A 26 -9.90 0.43 13.67
N ILE A 27 -9.17 -0.58 14.17
CA ILE A 27 -8.20 -1.39 13.41
C ILE A 27 -8.78 -1.91 12.09
N GLU A 28 -10.05 -2.34 12.10
CA GLU A 28 -10.69 -2.92 10.92
C GLU A 28 -10.89 -1.87 9.81
N LEU A 29 -11.15 -0.60 10.18
CA LEU A 29 -11.25 0.48 9.20
C LEU A 29 -9.90 0.79 8.55
N TYR A 30 -8.83 0.87 9.32
CA TYR A 30 -7.48 1.03 8.78
C TYR A 30 -7.10 -0.13 7.87
N LYS A 31 -7.39 -1.37 8.27
CA LYS A 31 -7.13 -2.57 7.45
C LYS A 31 -7.90 -2.54 6.15
N LYS A 32 -9.18 -2.16 6.19
CA LYS A 32 -10.02 -2.03 4.99
C LYS A 32 -9.48 -0.95 4.05
N ARG A 33 -9.08 0.21 4.59
CA ARG A 33 -8.51 1.31 3.81
C ARG A 33 -7.17 0.92 3.18
N ALA A 34 -6.30 0.26 3.93
CA ALA A 34 -5.03 -0.27 3.42
C ALA A 34 -5.23 -1.23 2.24
N LYS A 35 -6.17 -2.19 2.36
CA LYS A 35 -6.51 -3.12 1.27
C LYS A 35 -7.06 -2.40 0.03
N LEU A 36 -7.82 -1.31 0.20
CA LEU A 36 -8.28 -0.50 -0.92
C LEU A 36 -7.12 0.25 -1.59
N TYR A 37 -6.18 0.80 -0.81
CA TYR A 37 -4.96 1.42 -1.32
C TYR A 37 -4.08 0.43 -2.09
N MET A 38 -3.93 -0.81 -1.60
CA MET A 38 -3.24 -1.88 -2.33
C MET A 38 -3.88 -2.17 -3.69
N LYS A 39 -5.22 -2.15 -3.78
CA LYS A 39 -5.93 -2.37 -5.04
C LYS A 39 -5.66 -1.29 -6.08
N ILE A 40 -5.41 -0.05 -5.65
CA ILE A 40 -5.02 1.06 -6.54
C ILE A 40 -3.50 1.24 -6.62
N GLN A 41 -2.73 0.28 -6.10
CA GLN A 41 -1.26 0.27 -6.07
C GLN A 41 -0.63 1.47 -5.32
N ASP A 42 -1.40 2.16 -4.48
CA ASP A 42 -0.90 3.21 -3.59
C ASP A 42 -0.32 2.57 -2.32
N TYR A 43 0.79 1.85 -2.49
CA TYR A 43 1.42 1.07 -1.42
C TYR A 43 1.91 1.96 -0.28
N SER A 44 2.27 3.21 -0.56
CA SER A 44 2.73 4.18 0.43
C SER A 44 1.65 4.47 1.48
N LYS A 45 0.42 4.75 1.04
CA LYS A 45 -0.71 4.99 1.94
C LYS A 45 -1.17 3.72 2.64
N ALA A 46 -1.09 2.57 1.97
CA ALA A 46 -1.38 1.28 2.61
C ALA A 46 -0.44 1.00 3.79
N ILE A 47 0.87 1.24 3.63
CA ILE A 47 1.85 1.10 4.72
C ILE A 47 1.52 2.02 5.89
N ASN A 48 1.14 3.27 5.63
CA ASN A 48 0.78 4.21 6.70
C ASN A 48 -0.44 3.72 7.50
N ASP A 49 -1.46 3.17 6.82
CA ASP A 49 -2.62 2.57 7.50
C ASP A 49 -2.24 1.35 8.33
N PHE A 50 -1.33 0.49 7.85
CA PHE A 50 -0.84 -0.64 8.64
C PHE A 50 0.02 -0.20 9.83
N ASN A 51 0.80 0.88 9.70
CA ASN A 51 1.54 1.45 10.82
C ASN A 51 0.59 1.95 11.92
N LYS A 52 -0.55 2.56 11.56
CA LYS A 52 -1.60 2.92 12.53
C LYS A 52 -2.17 1.71 13.25
N ILE A 53 -2.29 0.56 12.58
CA ILE A 53 -2.70 -0.67 13.25
C ILE A 53 -1.66 -1.12 14.28
N LEU A 54 -0.36 -1.02 13.96
CA LEU A 54 0.72 -1.35 14.89
C LEU A 54 0.85 -0.35 16.05
N GLU A 55 0.51 0.93 15.84
CA GLU A 55 0.41 1.92 16.94
C GLU A 55 -0.69 1.53 17.94
N ILE A 56 -1.82 1.00 17.46
CA ILE A 56 -2.95 0.58 18.31
C ILE A 56 -2.71 -0.82 18.92
N ASN A 57 -2.20 -1.75 18.11
CA ASN A 57 -1.88 -3.11 18.49
C ASN A 57 -0.50 -3.52 17.94
N PRO A 58 0.57 -3.31 18.73
CA PRO A 58 1.94 -3.62 18.33
C PRO A 58 2.17 -5.11 17.99
N ASN A 59 1.35 -6.00 18.55
CA ASN A 59 1.45 -7.44 18.34
C ASN A 59 0.63 -7.93 17.13
N CYS A 60 0.11 -7.02 16.30
CA CYS A 60 -0.62 -7.40 15.09
C CYS A 60 0.33 -7.96 14.02
N THR A 61 0.44 -9.29 13.99
CA THR A 61 1.28 -10.01 13.01
C THR A 61 0.83 -9.76 11.58
N GLU A 62 -0.48 -9.68 11.31
CA GLU A 62 -1.04 -9.38 9.98
C GLU A 62 -0.52 -8.04 9.44
N ALA A 63 -0.51 -6.99 10.26
CA ALA A 63 -0.04 -5.67 9.86
C ALA A 63 1.46 -5.67 9.55
N ARG A 64 2.27 -6.34 10.39
CA ARG A 64 3.73 -6.46 10.18
C ARG A 64 4.06 -7.20 8.89
N VAL A 65 3.43 -8.35 8.65
CA VAL A 65 3.62 -9.13 7.41
C VAL A 65 3.20 -8.30 6.19
N SER A 66 2.08 -7.59 6.29
CA SER A 66 1.59 -6.74 5.19
C SER A 66 2.58 -5.61 4.86
N ILE A 67 3.17 -4.95 5.86
CA ILE A 67 4.17 -3.91 5.65
C ILE A 67 5.41 -4.46 4.94
N GLU A 68 5.95 -5.60 5.38
CA GLU A 68 7.15 -6.20 4.77
C GLU A 68 6.89 -6.64 3.32
N TYR A 69 5.71 -7.21 3.05
CA TYR A 69 5.28 -7.51 1.68
C TYR A 69 5.22 -6.26 0.79
N LEU A 70 4.64 -5.17 1.31
CA LEU A 70 4.52 -3.91 0.56
C LEU A 70 5.87 -3.25 0.31
N LYS A 71 6.76 -3.19 1.30
CA LYS A 71 8.13 -2.69 1.14
C LYS A 71 8.89 -3.48 0.08
N THR A 72 8.76 -4.80 0.10
CA THR A 72 9.37 -5.69 -0.88
C THR A 72 8.84 -5.40 -2.29
N THR A 73 7.53 -5.26 -2.45
CA THR A 73 6.89 -4.93 -3.72
C THR A 73 7.39 -3.59 -4.28
N ILE A 74 7.44 -2.54 -3.45
CA ILE A 74 7.97 -1.23 -3.83
C ILE A 74 9.45 -1.34 -4.26
N LYS A 75 10.26 -2.11 -3.53
CA LYS A 75 11.66 -2.33 -3.86
C LYS A 75 11.83 -2.98 -5.23
N PHE A 76 11.05 -4.02 -5.55
CA PHE A 76 11.08 -4.67 -6.85
C PHE A 76 10.65 -3.73 -7.98
N ILE A 77 9.53 -3.01 -7.82
CA ILE A 77 9.06 -2.04 -8.81
C ILE A 77 10.14 -0.99 -9.11
N ASN A 78 10.81 -0.48 -8.06
CA ASN A 78 11.87 0.49 -8.24
C ASN A 78 13.07 -0.08 -9.00
N ILE A 79 13.46 -1.34 -8.73
CA ILE A 79 14.56 -2.02 -9.46
C ILE A 79 14.22 -2.13 -10.95
N ASP A 80 13.00 -2.51 -11.30
CA ASP A 80 12.57 -2.63 -12.71
C ASP A 80 12.64 -1.29 -13.47
N VAL A 81 12.34 -0.18 -12.79
CA VAL A 81 12.45 1.18 -13.37
C VAL A 81 13.91 1.54 -13.68
N TYR A 82 14.86 1.12 -12.84
CA TYR A 82 16.29 1.35 -13.09
C TYR A 82 16.90 0.34 -14.09
N ALA A 83 16.39 -0.90 -14.14
CA ALA A 83 16.81 -1.90 -15.13
C ALA A 83 16.44 -1.50 -16.57
N ASN A 84 15.37 -0.72 -16.75
CA ASN A 84 14.89 -0.33 -18.09
C ASN A 84 15.52 0.96 -18.66
N THR A 85 16.31 1.72 -17.88
CA THR A 85 16.84 3.03 -18.33
C THR A 85 18.30 3.03 -18.74
N ASN A 86 19.03 1.91 -18.68
CA ASN A 86 20.43 1.88 -19.15
C ASN A 86 20.98 0.51 -19.61
N LEU A 87 20.17 -0.34 -20.25
CA LEU A 87 20.69 -1.60 -20.85
C LEU A 87 21.70 -1.36 -22.01
N SER A 88 21.92 -0.12 -22.44
CA SER A 88 22.93 0.24 -23.45
C SER A 88 24.31 0.58 -22.87
N LYS A 89 24.49 0.54 -21.54
CA LYS A 89 25.74 0.92 -20.86
C LYS A 89 26.15 -0.01 -19.71
N ASP A 90 25.62 -1.23 -19.63
CA ASP A 90 26.06 -2.17 -18.61
C ASP A 90 27.47 -2.72 -18.92
N PRO A 91 28.51 -2.41 -18.12
CA PRO A 91 29.90 -2.80 -18.38
C PRO A 91 30.22 -4.27 -18.05
N TRP A 92 29.20 -5.11 -17.85
CA TRP A 92 29.35 -6.52 -17.47
C TRP A 92 29.19 -7.48 -18.65
N PHE A 93 29.10 -6.95 -19.86
CA PHE A 93 29.34 -7.67 -21.10
C PHE A 93 30.56 -7.07 -21.80
N ASP A 94 31.74 -7.21 -21.19
CA ASP A 94 33.04 -7.16 -21.85
C ASP A 94 33.83 -8.40 -21.45
#